data_AF-A0A926IE14-F1
#
_entry.id   AF-A0A926IE14-F1
#
_cell.length_a   1.000
_cell.length_b   1.000
_cell.length_c   1.000
_cell.angle_alpha   90.00
_cell.angle_beta   90.00
_cell.angle_gamma   90.00
#
_symmetry.space_group_name_H-M   'P 1'
#
loop_
_entity.id
_entity.type
_entity.pdbx_description
1 polymer ?
#
loop_
_entity_poly.entity_id
_entity_poly.type
_entity_poly.pdbx_seq_one_letter_code
_entity_poly.pdbx_strand_id
1 'polypeptide(L)'
;MSVFTNKTITNAGMNLIAQGMAGGSITFKNILLGSGTFTGQDLANQTALVKVENTLPITGVNRNGSTVSLTTTLTPQQIQSDYAWSELGVIAEGETGGEILYLYGHTTQTSIISRNGLDEKIIQVTLLVSNVQNVTATIDSSLVYLTQAELDNHNEGEDSHADIRQELARLNEQMEAIDISWDSVNGKPQKFPPEEHTHHDRYLQLSGGEVHGNIEFKGIRSLVWDVGRPEKTNVFWNASTTNDFGLMYRVDGVDSFIINKQARPQVYLDGAWYTTAIEQDLANKGLGTTSANLPSGTNLDDVINNGFYMVSNPNNAPITNGSYWWYIDVKNHNGQYILQKATWLNPHGAITHACTEWTRIRNGASWGKWCPNTATVHTIEYGVDFNSITLAGTYLFPLNVNAQACPNVPTHEAGVLEVIPVVGQANEGCVLHRYTTFSHCVVYQRRKYENAWSAWVKNPTANDLDSLKQSVSNGKNAIASAITAKGVSASGSDSHSVLANKIGQIPVGPNSTRKDAIADKIYLSLYYNIHDDGLGTDTFKEFITPTSGWKVGTEFNSSTYKYVIGDALQLDTTNGQAVQVGRAESVNNLTVRVWRIVSGKVSIKSHNYSSFYVTHAQYNKLFS
;
A
#
# COMPACT_ATOMS: atom_id res chain seq x y z
N MET A 1 -38.30 6.26 -3.03
CA MET A 1 -38.21 6.28 -1.55
C MET A 1 -39.55 6.69 -0.98
N SER A 2 -39.87 6.27 0.24
CA SER A 2 -41.06 6.69 0.97
C SER A 2 -41.09 8.21 1.08
N VAL A 3 -42.29 8.80 0.95
CA VAL A 3 -42.44 10.26 0.93
C VAL A 3 -43.09 10.72 2.24
N PHE A 4 -42.34 11.45 3.07
CA PHE A 4 -42.81 11.98 4.36
C PHE A 4 -43.30 13.43 4.22
N THR A 5 -44.52 13.58 3.69
CA THR A 5 -45.24 14.86 3.68
C THR A 5 -45.80 15.21 5.07
N ASN A 6 -46.18 14.21 5.87
CA ASN A 6 -46.69 14.39 7.22
C ASN A 6 -45.60 14.09 8.27
N LYS A 7 -44.87 15.12 8.68
CA LYS A 7 -43.87 15.08 9.76
C LYS A 7 -43.94 16.33 10.61
N THR A 8 -43.75 16.18 11.92
CA THR A 8 -43.79 17.29 12.88
C THR A 8 -42.72 17.12 13.95
N ILE A 9 -42.31 18.23 14.54
CA ILE A 9 -41.54 18.24 15.78
C ILE A 9 -42.52 17.85 16.90
N THR A 10 -42.09 16.96 17.78
CA THR A 10 -42.92 16.51 18.91
C THR A 10 -42.98 17.58 20.00
N ASN A 11 -43.90 17.45 20.94
CA ASN A 11 -43.96 18.32 22.11
C ASN A 11 -42.65 18.29 22.92
N ALA A 12 -42.00 17.12 23.00
CA ALA A 12 -40.69 16.99 23.63
C ALA A 12 -39.59 17.73 22.84
N GLY A 13 -39.60 17.62 21.50
CA GLY A 13 -38.67 18.35 20.63
C GLY A 13 -38.84 19.86 20.72
N MET A 14 -40.08 20.36 20.76
CA MET A 14 -40.36 21.79 20.96
C MET A 14 -39.88 22.32 22.31
N ASN A 15 -40.05 21.54 23.38
CA ASN A 15 -39.51 21.87 24.69
C ASN A 15 -37.97 21.94 24.66
N LEU A 16 -37.34 21.00 23.94
CA LEU A 16 -35.88 20.98 23.79
C LEU A 16 -35.35 22.18 22.99
N ILE A 17 -36.07 22.62 21.94
CA ILE A 17 -35.77 23.89 21.24
C ILE A 17 -35.83 25.07 22.21
N ALA A 18 -36.88 25.16 23.02
CA ALA A 18 -37.03 26.26 23.97
C ALA A 18 -35.88 26.31 24.99
N GLN A 19 -35.44 25.14 25.48
CA GLN A 19 -34.28 25.03 26.37
C GLN A 19 -32.98 25.46 25.66
N GLY A 20 -32.79 25.03 24.40
CA GLY A 20 -31.63 25.43 23.61
C GLY A 20 -31.60 26.95 23.34
N MET A 21 -32.76 27.57 23.10
CA MET A 21 -32.87 29.02 22.92
C MET A 21 -32.56 29.79 24.20
N ALA A 22 -32.74 29.18 25.36
CA ALA A 22 -32.38 29.73 26.67
C ALA A 22 -30.89 29.53 27.03
N GLY A 23 -30.08 28.99 26.12
CA GLY A 23 -28.63 28.81 26.28
C GLY A 23 -28.16 27.36 26.38
N GLY A 24 -29.08 26.39 26.51
CA GLY A 24 -28.75 24.96 26.55
C GLY A 24 -28.27 24.41 25.20
N SER A 25 -27.87 23.14 25.20
CA SER A 25 -27.45 22.43 23.99
C SER A 25 -28.51 21.46 23.48
N ILE A 26 -28.49 21.19 22.18
CA ILE A 26 -29.25 20.11 21.53
C ILE A 26 -28.25 19.21 20.82
N THR A 27 -28.19 17.94 21.23
CA THR A 27 -27.34 16.93 20.61
C THR A 27 -28.21 15.88 19.91
N PHE A 28 -28.14 15.80 18.59
CA PHE A 28 -28.81 14.74 17.83
C PHE A 28 -28.01 13.43 17.90
N LYS A 29 -28.71 12.30 18.07
CA LYS A 29 -28.08 10.98 18.25
C LYS A 29 -28.30 10.06 17.04
N ASN A 30 -29.56 9.77 16.75
CA ASN A 30 -29.93 8.71 15.81
C ASN A 30 -31.12 9.12 14.95
N ILE A 31 -31.19 8.56 13.75
CA ILE A 31 -32.37 8.57 12.90
C ILE A 31 -33.00 7.18 12.95
N LEU A 32 -34.31 7.11 13.19
CA LEU A 32 -35.07 5.88 13.29
C LEU A 32 -35.91 5.67 12.04
N LEU A 33 -35.92 4.44 11.52
CA LEU A 33 -36.80 4.00 10.45
C LEU A 33 -37.74 2.93 11.01
N GLY A 34 -39.03 3.03 10.66
CA GLY A 34 -40.03 2.08 11.13
C GLY A 34 -41.05 1.68 10.09
N SER A 35 -41.80 0.64 10.42
CA SER A 35 -42.86 0.05 9.59
C SER A 35 -44.24 0.08 10.27
N GLY A 36 -44.37 0.80 11.39
CA GLY A 36 -45.61 0.92 12.13
C GLY A 36 -46.67 1.74 11.40
N THR A 37 -47.91 1.54 11.81
CA THR A 37 -49.07 2.29 11.31
C THR A 37 -49.56 3.21 12.41
N PHE A 38 -49.45 4.52 12.21
CA PHE A 38 -49.93 5.50 13.16
C PHE A 38 -51.45 5.65 13.06
N THR A 39 -52.17 5.36 14.14
CA THR A 39 -53.65 5.46 14.22
C THR A 39 -54.14 6.61 15.10
N GLY A 40 -53.22 7.42 15.65
CA GLY A 40 -53.57 8.58 16.47
C GLY A 40 -53.98 9.79 15.63
N GLN A 41 -54.49 10.83 16.30
CA GLN A 41 -54.92 12.08 15.63
C GLN A 41 -53.80 13.13 15.53
N ASP A 42 -52.86 13.15 16.48
CA ASP A 42 -51.82 14.18 16.56
C ASP A 42 -50.43 13.56 16.70
N LEU A 43 -49.60 13.78 15.67
CA LEU A 43 -48.23 13.29 15.59
C LEU A 43 -47.32 13.96 16.64
N ALA A 44 -47.64 15.17 17.09
CA ALA A 44 -46.80 15.92 18.04
C ALA A 44 -46.74 15.26 19.42
N ASN A 45 -47.72 14.42 19.77
CA ASN A 45 -47.77 13.71 21.04
C ASN A 45 -46.94 12.42 21.08
N GLN A 46 -46.28 12.05 19.97
CA GLN A 46 -45.48 10.83 19.93
C GLN A 46 -44.19 10.97 20.74
N THR A 47 -43.88 9.92 21.50
CA THR A 47 -42.66 9.79 22.31
C THR A 47 -41.73 8.69 21.81
N ALA A 48 -42.23 7.80 20.94
CA ALA A 48 -41.49 6.73 20.27
C ALA A 48 -42.14 6.39 18.92
N LEU A 49 -41.42 5.67 18.05
CA LEU A 49 -42.02 5.06 16.85
C LEU A 49 -42.93 3.90 17.26
N VAL A 50 -43.98 3.65 16.49
CA VAL A 50 -44.90 2.53 16.72
C VAL A 50 -44.18 1.20 16.54
N LYS A 51 -43.32 1.09 15.51
CA LYS A 51 -42.45 -0.06 15.30
C LYS A 51 -41.12 0.34 14.66
N VAL A 52 -40.06 0.34 15.46
CA VAL A 52 -38.70 0.57 14.97
C VAL A 52 -38.18 -0.68 14.25
N GLU A 53 -37.66 -0.49 13.03
CA GLU A 53 -36.96 -1.52 12.26
C GLU A 53 -35.45 -1.27 12.25
N ASN A 54 -35.05 0.02 12.16
CA ASN A 54 -33.65 0.42 12.15
C ASN A 54 -33.42 1.67 13.01
N THR A 55 -32.34 1.62 13.80
CA THR A 55 -31.75 2.76 14.49
C THR A 55 -30.41 3.05 13.82
N LEU A 56 -30.28 4.22 13.19
CA LEU A 56 -29.11 4.56 12.40
C LEU A 56 -28.37 5.74 13.03
N PRO A 57 -27.04 5.65 13.20
CA PRO A 57 -26.23 6.76 13.70
C PRO A 57 -26.22 7.91 12.69
N ILE A 58 -26.06 9.13 13.18
CA ILE A 58 -25.90 10.30 12.31
C ILE A 58 -24.48 10.31 11.75
N THR A 59 -24.36 10.39 10.43
CA THR A 59 -23.08 10.42 9.70
C THR A 59 -22.71 11.83 9.25
N GLY A 60 -23.65 12.77 9.22
CA GLY A 60 -23.38 14.17 8.91
C GLY A 60 -24.40 15.12 9.52
N VAL A 61 -23.94 16.32 9.86
CA VAL A 61 -24.78 17.42 10.35
C VAL A 61 -24.40 18.69 9.61
N ASN A 62 -25.35 19.30 8.91
CA ASN A 62 -25.14 20.58 8.24
C ASN A 62 -26.21 21.57 8.71
N ARG A 63 -25.77 22.68 9.31
CA ARG A 63 -26.65 23.74 9.77
C ARG A 63 -26.78 24.82 8.71
N ASN A 64 -28.03 25.14 8.35
CA ASN A 64 -28.35 26.25 7.47
C ASN A 64 -29.43 27.13 8.14
N GLY A 65 -28.96 28.22 8.75
CA GLY A 65 -29.80 29.17 9.47
C GLY A 65 -30.59 28.53 10.61
N SER A 66 -31.92 28.55 10.49
CA SER A 66 -32.86 27.99 11.46
C SER A 66 -33.10 26.48 11.32
N THR A 67 -32.48 25.84 10.32
CA THR A 67 -32.66 24.41 10.03
C THR A 67 -31.34 23.65 10.13
N VAL A 68 -31.47 22.36 10.43
CA VAL A 68 -30.37 21.40 10.42
C VAL A 68 -30.75 20.26 9.50
N SER A 69 -29.84 19.90 8.60
CA SER A 69 -29.93 18.70 7.78
C SER A 69 -29.03 17.64 8.40
N LEU A 70 -29.67 16.55 8.85
CA LEU A 70 -29.00 15.37 9.36
C LEU A 70 -28.90 14.33 8.24
N THR A 71 -27.72 13.76 8.08
CA THR A 71 -27.46 12.68 7.14
C THR A 71 -27.23 11.39 7.91
N THR A 72 -27.82 10.31 7.44
CA THR A 72 -27.51 8.95 7.89
C THR A 72 -27.41 8.03 6.69
N THR A 73 -26.87 6.84 6.92
CA THR A 73 -26.66 5.85 5.89
C THR A 73 -27.18 4.50 6.34
N LEU A 74 -28.02 3.88 5.50
CA LEU A 74 -28.56 2.54 5.71
C LEU A 74 -27.85 1.55 4.79
N THR A 75 -27.12 0.62 5.41
CA THR A 75 -26.43 -0.47 4.71
C THR A 75 -27.29 -1.75 4.68
N PRO A 76 -27.18 -2.60 3.64
CA PRO A 76 -27.94 -3.86 3.57
C PRO A 76 -27.75 -4.79 4.79
N GLN A 77 -26.58 -4.74 5.43
CA GLN A 77 -26.24 -5.55 6.61
C GLN A 77 -27.06 -5.18 7.86
N GLN A 78 -27.55 -3.94 7.93
CA GLN A 78 -28.38 -3.46 9.04
C GLN A 78 -29.85 -3.86 8.89
N ILE A 79 -30.29 -4.35 7.72
CA ILE A 79 -31.68 -4.71 7.45
C ILE A 79 -31.91 -6.19 7.84
N GLN A 80 -32.74 -6.44 8.85
CA GLN A 80 -33.01 -7.81 9.31
C GLN A 80 -33.95 -8.58 8.37
N SER A 81 -35.01 -7.92 7.92
CA SER A 81 -36.02 -8.43 6.99
C SER A 81 -36.61 -7.28 6.16
N ASP A 82 -37.21 -7.59 5.02
CA ASP A 82 -37.84 -6.59 4.17
C ASP A 82 -39.04 -5.94 4.88
N TYR A 83 -39.14 -4.61 4.81
CA TYR A 83 -40.24 -3.85 5.41
C TYR A 83 -40.66 -2.65 4.56
N ALA A 84 -41.94 -2.30 4.64
CA ALA A 84 -42.45 -1.06 4.07
C ALA A 84 -42.09 0.11 5.00
N TRP A 85 -41.28 1.04 4.53
CA TRP A 85 -40.83 2.17 5.35
C TRP A 85 -41.95 3.21 5.49
N SER A 86 -42.59 3.27 6.66
CA SER A 86 -43.77 4.11 6.95
C SER A 86 -43.56 5.11 8.10
N GLU A 87 -42.51 4.96 8.90
CA GLU A 87 -42.20 5.85 10.03
C GLU A 87 -40.77 6.40 9.95
N LEU A 88 -40.62 7.66 10.34
CA LEU A 88 -39.34 8.36 10.46
C LEU A 88 -39.26 9.03 11.85
N GLY A 89 -38.16 8.80 12.56
CA GLY A 89 -37.88 9.44 13.84
C GLY A 89 -36.50 10.10 13.87
N VAL A 90 -36.35 11.15 14.67
CA VAL A 90 -35.04 11.71 15.04
C VAL A 90 -34.93 11.73 16.55
N ILE A 91 -33.89 11.14 17.11
CA ILE A 91 -33.59 11.15 18.54
C ILE A 91 -32.61 12.27 18.86
N ALA A 92 -32.89 13.03 19.92
CA ALA A 92 -32.02 14.07 20.43
C ALA A 92 -32.00 14.05 21.97
N GLU A 93 -30.99 14.71 22.54
CA GLU A 93 -30.89 14.98 23.98
C GLU A 93 -30.50 16.45 24.22
N GLY A 94 -30.85 16.95 25.41
CA GLY A 94 -30.40 18.25 25.90
C GLY A 94 -29.21 18.17 26.85
N GLU A 95 -28.82 19.31 27.40
CA GLU A 95 -27.68 19.43 28.33
C GLU A 95 -27.80 18.55 29.59
N THR A 96 -29.01 18.37 30.11
CA THR A 96 -29.28 17.55 31.31
C THR A 96 -29.27 16.04 31.04
N GLY A 97 -29.05 15.63 29.79
CA GLY A 97 -29.18 14.25 29.33
C GLY A 97 -30.63 13.76 29.22
N GLY A 98 -30.81 12.61 28.57
CA GLY A 98 -32.10 11.95 28.35
C GLY A 98 -32.55 12.03 26.89
N GLU A 99 -32.64 10.85 26.25
CA GLU A 99 -33.05 10.74 24.85
C GLU A 99 -34.55 10.98 24.70
N ILE A 100 -34.92 11.86 23.77
CA ILE A 100 -36.31 12.13 23.39
C ILE A 100 -36.49 11.96 21.89
N LEU A 101 -37.70 11.60 21.48
CA LEU A 101 -38.10 11.66 20.07
C LEU A 101 -38.34 13.12 19.71
N TYR A 102 -37.41 13.71 18.96
CA TYR A 102 -37.45 15.13 18.58
C TYR A 102 -38.42 15.39 17.43
N LEU A 103 -38.38 14.54 16.40
CA LEU A 103 -39.22 14.63 15.22
C LEU A 103 -39.85 13.26 14.95
N TYR A 104 -41.12 13.27 14.58
CA TYR A 104 -41.86 12.09 14.13
C TYR A 104 -42.54 12.36 12.79
N GLY A 105 -42.41 11.40 11.87
CA GLY A 105 -43.06 11.42 10.56
C GLY A 105 -43.72 10.10 10.26
N HIS A 106 -44.89 10.17 9.63
CA HIS A 106 -45.64 9.00 9.17
C HIS A 106 -46.05 9.18 7.71
N THR A 107 -46.06 8.09 6.95
CA THR A 107 -46.54 8.09 5.57
C THR A 107 -47.26 6.81 5.19
N THR A 108 -48.26 6.95 4.32
CA THR A 108 -48.94 5.86 3.62
C THR A 108 -48.33 5.59 2.24
N GLN A 109 -47.53 6.52 1.70
CA GLN A 109 -46.78 6.36 0.45
C GLN A 109 -45.42 5.73 0.73
N THR A 110 -45.43 4.43 1.01
CA THR A 110 -44.24 3.68 1.43
C THR A 110 -43.46 3.12 0.23
N SER A 111 -42.16 2.94 0.42
CA SER A 111 -41.29 2.12 -0.42
C SER A 111 -40.71 0.98 0.41
N ILE A 112 -40.46 -0.17 -0.22
CA ILE A 112 -39.84 -1.32 0.45
C ILE A 112 -38.35 -1.07 0.65
N ILE A 113 -37.91 -1.26 1.89
CA ILE A 113 -36.50 -1.43 2.24
C ILE A 113 -36.26 -2.95 2.29
N SER A 114 -35.36 -3.43 1.42
CA SER A 114 -35.08 -4.86 1.27
C SER A 114 -33.66 -5.20 1.71
N ARG A 115 -33.52 -6.32 2.43
CA ARG A 115 -32.23 -6.84 2.86
C ARG A 115 -31.35 -7.26 1.68
N ASN A 116 -31.96 -7.71 0.60
CA ASN A 116 -31.26 -8.17 -0.61
C ASN A 116 -30.99 -7.01 -1.59
N GLY A 117 -31.18 -5.76 -1.18
CA GLY A 117 -30.78 -4.60 -1.96
C GLY A 117 -29.26 -4.55 -2.13
N LEU A 118 -28.80 -4.22 -3.35
CA LEU A 118 -27.37 -4.09 -3.65
C LEU A 118 -26.81 -2.71 -3.29
N ASP A 119 -27.69 -1.71 -3.13
CA ASP A 119 -27.30 -0.32 -2.93
C ASP A 119 -27.50 0.13 -1.48
N GLU A 120 -26.48 0.79 -0.94
CA GLU A 120 -26.57 1.60 0.27
C GLU A 120 -27.52 2.79 0.05
N LYS A 121 -28.24 3.19 1.10
CA LYS A 121 -29.18 4.32 1.02
C LYS A 121 -28.74 5.46 1.92
N ILE A 122 -28.45 6.60 1.32
CA ILE A 122 -28.23 7.86 2.03
C ILE A 122 -29.59 8.50 2.31
N ILE A 123 -29.87 8.77 3.58
CA ILE A 123 -31.11 9.39 4.04
C ILE A 123 -30.78 10.74 4.65
N GLN A 124 -31.37 11.79 4.10
CA GLN A 124 -31.22 13.15 4.62
C GLN A 124 -32.54 13.64 5.22
N VAL A 125 -32.47 14.14 6.45
CA VAL A 125 -33.62 14.67 7.19
C VAL A 125 -33.34 16.11 7.58
N THR A 126 -34.09 17.03 6.99
CA THR A 126 -34.05 18.45 7.37
C THR A 126 -35.12 18.76 8.42
N LEU A 127 -34.71 19.38 9.52
CA LEU A 127 -35.55 19.74 10.66
C LEU A 127 -35.27 21.17 11.14
N LEU A 128 -36.21 21.75 11.87
CA LEU A 128 -36.09 23.09 12.44
C LEU A 128 -35.41 23.03 13.82
N VAL A 129 -34.47 23.94 14.06
CA VAL A 129 -33.82 24.20 15.37
C VAL A 129 -33.88 25.68 15.79
N SER A 130 -34.47 26.54 14.95
CA SER A 130 -34.53 28.00 15.20
C SER A 130 -33.13 28.61 15.44
N ASN A 131 -33.01 29.56 16.37
CA ASN A 131 -31.77 30.28 16.69
C ASN A 131 -30.99 29.69 17.89
N VAL A 132 -31.23 28.43 18.27
CA VAL A 132 -30.46 27.73 19.33
C VAL A 132 -28.96 27.81 19.03
N GLN A 133 -28.13 28.34 19.93
CA GLN A 133 -26.70 28.56 19.64
C GLN A 133 -25.91 27.24 19.57
N ASN A 134 -26.15 26.33 20.51
CA ASN A 134 -25.38 25.11 20.69
C ASN A 134 -26.11 23.90 20.11
N VAL A 135 -25.93 23.64 18.81
CA VAL A 135 -26.50 22.47 18.13
C VAL A 135 -25.37 21.57 17.63
N THR A 136 -25.36 20.32 18.10
CA THR A 136 -24.34 19.32 17.77
C THR A 136 -25.00 18.00 17.37
N ALA A 137 -24.23 17.08 16.82
CA ALA A 137 -24.64 15.69 16.61
C ALA A 137 -23.54 14.76 17.10
N THR A 138 -23.91 13.62 17.67
CA THR A 138 -22.95 12.54 17.94
C THR A 138 -22.70 11.82 16.63
N ILE A 139 -21.55 12.08 16.00
CA ILE A 139 -21.14 11.45 14.76
C ILE A 139 -20.33 10.20 15.10
N ASP A 140 -20.79 9.03 14.66
CA ASP A 140 -20.01 7.80 14.75
C ASP A 140 -18.90 7.83 13.69
N SER A 141 -17.68 8.09 14.13
CA SER A 141 -16.49 8.24 13.28
C SER A 141 -16.04 6.94 12.60
N SER A 142 -16.70 5.80 12.87
CA SER A 142 -16.38 4.52 12.23
C SER A 142 -16.90 4.38 10.80
N LEU A 143 -17.83 5.25 10.35
CA LEU A 143 -18.50 5.16 9.03
C LEU A 143 -18.71 6.53 8.36
N VAL A 144 -17.79 7.47 8.55
CA VAL A 144 -17.86 8.78 7.86
C VAL A 144 -17.09 8.68 6.54
N TYR A 145 -17.83 8.67 5.44
CA TYR A 145 -17.25 8.86 4.11
C TYR A 145 -17.28 10.35 3.77
N LEU A 146 -16.12 10.94 3.49
CA LEU A 146 -16.04 12.26 2.86
C LEU A 146 -16.34 12.09 1.37
N THR A 147 -17.24 12.93 0.84
CA THR A 147 -17.39 13.04 -0.61
C THR A 147 -16.11 13.61 -1.22
N GLN A 148 -15.85 13.33 -2.50
CA GLN A 148 -14.70 13.89 -3.20
C GLN A 148 -14.69 15.42 -3.10
N ALA A 149 -15.85 16.07 -3.21
CA ALA A 149 -15.98 17.51 -3.07
C ALA A 149 -15.61 18.02 -1.66
N GLU A 150 -15.92 17.28 -0.61
CA GLU A 150 -15.53 17.63 0.76
C GLU A 150 -14.03 17.43 1.00
N LEU A 151 -13.44 16.39 0.40
CA LEU A 151 -11.99 16.19 0.42
C LEU A 151 -11.24 17.27 -0.39
N ASP A 152 -11.78 17.65 -1.54
CA ASP A 152 -11.23 18.71 -2.39
C ASP A 152 -11.31 20.06 -1.66
N ASN A 153 -12.45 20.39 -1.05
CA ASN A 153 -12.60 21.59 -0.22
C ASN A 153 -11.63 21.60 0.99
N HIS A 154 -11.39 20.44 1.62
CA HIS A 154 -10.36 20.34 2.65
C HIS A 154 -8.98 20.61 2.04
N ASN A 155 -8.62 19.99 0.92
CA ASN A 155 -7.28 20.17 0.31
C ASN A 155 -7.03 21.60 -0.20
N GLU A 156 -8.08 22.30 -0.62
CA GLU A 156 -8.03 23.69 -1.09
C GLU A 156 -8.15 24.74 0.04
N GLY A 157 -8.45 24.31 1.27
CA GLY A 157 -8.61 25.20 2.41
C GLY A 157 -7.30 25.88 2.85
N GLU A 158 -7.33 27.21 2.98
CA GLU A 158 -6.18 28.03 3.40
C GLU A 158 -5.67 27.71 4.82
N ASP A 159 -6.51 27.07 5.65
CA ASP A 159 -6.20 26.62 7.01
C ASP A 159 -5.91 25.11 7.12
N SER A 160 -6.10 24.35 6.03
CA SER A 160 -5.89 22.90 6.02
C SER A 160 -4.39 22.61 6.04
N HIS A 161 -3.89 21.93 7.08
CA HIS A 161 -2.44 21.71 7.30
C HIS A 161 -1.63 22.98 7.66
N ALA A 162 -2.19 23.84 8.53
CA ALA A 162 -1.50 25.05 9.01
C ALA A 162 -0.16 24.75 9.71
N ASP A 163 -0.07 23.62 10.40
CA ASP A 163 1.15 23.12 11.05
C ASP A 163 2.28 22.84 10.05
N ILE A 164 1.96 22.20 8.92
CA ILE A 164 2.92 21.92 7.84
C ILE A 164 3.40 23.21 7.18
N ARG A 165 2.50 24.18 6.96
CA ARG A 165 2.86 25.48 6.37
C ARG A 165 3.79 26.29 7.28
N GLN A 166 3.56 26.26 8.59
CA GLN A 166 4.43 26.95 9.55
C GLN A 166 5.83 26.33 9.57
N GLU A 167 5.93 25.00 9.53
CA GLU A 167 7.24 24.33 9.50
C GLU A 167 8.00 24.59 8.19
N LEU A 168 7.31 24.64 7.05
CA LEU A 168 7.93 24.99 5.77
C LEU A 168 8.50 26.42 5.76
N ALA A 169 7.74 27.38 6.30
CA ALA A 169 8.20 28.76 6.44
C ALA A 169 9.45 28.84 7.33
N ARG A 170 9.44 28.13 8.46
CA ARG A 170 10.58 28.04 9.39
C ARG A 170 11.83 27.47 8.71
N LEU A 171 11.68 26.43 7.90
CA LEU A 171 12.79 25.81 7.16
C LEU A 171 13.35 26.74 6.08
N ASN A 172 12.49 27.48 5.37
CA ASN A 172 12.94 28.46 4.37
C ASN A 172 13.75 29.59 4.99
N GLU A 173 13.32 30.14 6.13
CA GLU A 173 14.08 31.16 6.88
C GLU A 173 15.46 30.62 7.32
N GLN A 174 15.54 29.36 7.76
CA GLN A 174 16.81 28.73 8.12
C GLN A 174 17.74 28.55 6.92
N MET A 175 17.18 28.26 5.74
CA MET A 175 17.96 28.03 4.53
C MET A 175 18.51 29.33 3.95
N GLU A 176 17.73 30.42 3.96
CA GLU A 176 18.20 31.76 3.57
C GLU A 176 19.30 32.30 4.49
N ALA A 177 19.36 31.85 5.74
CA ALA A 177 20.38 32.26 6.71
C ALA A 177 21.74 31.56 6.52
N ILE A 178 21.88 30.58 5.62
CA ILE A 178 23.15 29.86 5.39
C ILE A 178 24.02 30.62 4.37
N ASP A 179 25.04 31.32 4.87
CA ASP A 179 26.06 31.95 4.02
C ASP A 179 27.15 30.95 3.61
N ILE A 180 27.11 30.50 2.35
CA ILE A 180 28.11 29.60 1.73
C ILE A 180 29.24 30.34 1.02
N SER A 181 29.35 31.66 1.18
CA SER A 181 30.38 32.45 0.51
C SER A 181 31.78 32.08 1.00
N TRP A 182 32.78 32.37 0.18
CA TRP A 182 34.18 32.18 0.56
C TRP A 182 34.53 33.00 1.82
N ASP A 183 33.79 34.06 2.13
CA ASP A 183 34.01 34.96 3.28
C ASP A 183 33.51 34.39 4.61
N SER A 184 32.58 33.43 4.58
CA SER A 184 32.12 32.72 5.79
C SER A 184 33.11 31.64 6.28
N VAL A 185 34.17 31.35 5.52
CA VAL A 185 35.20 30.35 5.86
C VAL A 185 36.28 30.95 6.76
N ASN A 186 36.24 30.57 8.06
CA ASN A 186 37.28 30.94 9.03
C ASN A 186 38.60 30.21 8.78
N GLY A 187 39.73 30.93 8.90
CA GLY A 187 41.08 30.36 8.78
C GLY A 187 41.63 30.21 7.36
N LYS A 188 41.01 30.86 6.35
CA LYS A 188 41.46 30.80 4.96
C LYS A 188 42.80 31.55 4.72
N PRO A 189 43.72 31.02 3.88
CA PRO A 189 44.96 31.71 3.53
C PRO A 189 44.70 33.00 2.75
N GLN A 190 45.32 34.12 3.13
CA GLN A 190 45.13 35.40 2.43
C GLN A 190 46.08 35.61 1.24
N LYS A 191 47.11 34.77 1.06
CA LYS A 191 48.08 34.91 -0.03
C LYS A 191 48.71 33.56 -0.41
N PHE A 192 48.75 33.25 -1.70
CA PHE A 192 49.54 32.15 -2.26
C PHE A 192 50.74 32.75 -3.01
N PRO A 193 51.96 32.78 -2.44
CA PRO A 193 53.11 33.33 -3.15
C PRO A 193 53.71 32.28 -4.11
N PRO A 194 53.84 32.58 -5.42
CA PRO A 194 54.66 31.77 -6.32
C PRO A 194 56.15 32.01 -6.05
N GLU A 195 56.99 30.99 -6.24
CA GLU A 195 58.46 31.10 -6.13
C GLU A 195 59.05 31.92 -7.30
N GLU A 196 60.08 32.73 -7.02
CA GLU A 196 60.73 33.59 -8.02
C GLU A 196 61.59 32.81 -9.03
N HIS A 197 61.52 33.22 -10.30
CA HIS A 197 62.50 32.89 -11.34
C HIS A 197 62.62 34.03 -12.37
N THR A 198 63.68 34.05 -13.19
CA THR A 198 63.92 35.11 -14.20
C THR A 198 64.19 34.56 -15.60
N HIS A 199 63.68 35.27 -16.62
CA HIS A 199 63.98 35.06 -18.04
C HIS A 199 64.41 36.39 -18.70
N HIS A 200 65.18 36.32 -19.79
CA HIS A 200 65.61 37.52 -20.54
C HIS A 200 65.44 37.32 -22.06
N ASP A 201 64.60 38.13 -22.69
CA ASP A 201 63.86 37.76 -23.91
C ASP A 201 64.34 38.41 -25.22
N ARG A 202 65.66 38.50 -25.50
CA ARG A 202 66.14 39.25 -26.69
C ARG A 202 67.14 38.56 -27.63
N TYR A 203 67.46 37.27 -27.47
CA TYR A 203 68.27 36.54 -28.45
C TYR A 203 67.73 35.12 -28.66
N LEU A 204 67.78 34.63 -29.90
CA LEU A 204 67.54 33.21 -30.20
C LEU A 204 68.80 32.40 -29.87
N GLN A 205 68.62 31.38 -29.03
CA GLN A 205 69.69 30.50 -28.54
C GLN A 205 70.28 29.64 -29.68
N LEU A 206 71.59 29.40 -29.67
CA LEU A 206 72.32 28.64 -30.72
C LEU A 206 72.00 27.14 -30.75
N SER A 207 71.31 26.61 -29.73
CA SER A 207 70.70 25.27 -29.75
C SER A 207 69.64 25.17 -28.65
N GLY A 208 68.44 24.71 -29.01
CA GLY A 208 67.28 24.71 -28.11
C GLY A 208 66.76 26.12 -27.88
N GLY A 209 65.44 26.31 -28.00
CA GLY A 209 64.77 27.60 -27.88
C GLY A 209 63.47 27.60 -28.66
N GLU A 210 62.46 28.31 -28.18
CA GLU A 210 61.17 28.45 -28.87
C GLU A 210 61.08 29.81 -29.57
N VAL A 211 60.69 29.81 -30.85
CA VAL A 211 60.35 31.03 -31.59
C VAL A 211 58.83 31.15 -31.61
N HIS A 212 58.31 32.30 -31.16
CA HIS A 212 56.88 32.61 -31.24
C HIS A 212 56.67 33.74 -32.25
N GLY A 213 55.72 33.56 -33.19
CA GLY A 213 55.43 34.48 -34.30
C GLY A 213 55.45 33.80 -35.68
N ASN A 214 55.02 34.52 -36.71
CA ASN A 214 55.06 34.00 -38.09
C ASN A 214 56.51 33.95 -38.59
N ILE A 215 56.96 32.77 -39.03
CA ILE A 215 58.23 32.60 -39.73
C ILE A 215 57.92 32.55 -41.24
N GLU A 216 58.19 33.64 -41.95
CA GLU A 216 57.97 33.72 -43.40
C GLU A 216 59.26 33.36 -44.15
N PHE A 217 59.19 32.34 -45.00
CA PHE A 217 60.30 31.97 -45.88
C PHE A 217 59.94 32.26 -47.34
N LYS A 218 60.71 33.12 -48.03
CA LYS A 218 60.49 33.45 -49.45
C LYS A 218 61.53 32.79 -50.36
N GLY A 219 61.07 32.09 -51.39
CA GLY A 219 61.92 31.59 -52.49
C GLY A 219 62.76 30.35 -52.20
N ILE A 220 62.45 29.58 -51.15
CA ILE A 220 63.18 28.35 -50.84
C ILE A 220 62.60 27.13 -51.57
N ARG A 221 63.49 26.38 -52.25
CA ARG A 221 63.16 25.17 -53.03
C ARG A 221 62.83 23.93 -52.22
N SER A 222 63.27 23.88 -50.95
CA SER A 222 63.05 22.76 -50.02
C SER A 222 63.29 23.24 -48.60
N LEU A 223 62.42 22.85 -47.68
CA LEU A 223 62.65 22.90 -46.24
C LEU A 223 62.94 21.48 -45.76
N VAL A 224 64.01 21.29 -44.98
CA VAL A 224 64.41 19.98 -44.43
C VAL A 224 64.49 20.11 -42.92
N TRP A 225 63.76 19.26 -42.21
CA TRP A 225 63.91 19.11 -40.75
C TRP A 225 64.76 17.87 -40.50
N ASP A 226 65.99 18.08 -40.04
CA ASP A 226 66.95 17.02 -39.74
C ASP A 226 66.96 16.79 -38.22
N VAL A 227 66.74 15.53 -37.80
CA VAL A 227 66.75 15.11 -36.40
C VAL A 227 68.10 14.52 -35.96
N GLY A 228 69.14 14.60 -36.79
CA GLY A 228 70.54 14.39 -36.40
C GLY A 228 70.96 12.94 -36.14
N ARG A 229 70.34 11.95 -36.80
CA ARG A 229 70.73 10.52 -36.69
C ARG A 229 71.17 9.92 -38.04
N PRO A 230 71.97 8.83 -38.05
CA PRO A 230 72.60 8.30 -39.26
C PRO A 230 71.61 7.75 -40.31
N GLU A 231 70.41 7.37 -39.89
CA GLU A 231 69.37 6.82 -40.75
C GLU A 231 68.20 7.83 -40.82
N LYS A 232 68.03 8.43 -42.00
CA LYS A 232 67.41 9.76 -42.17
C LYS A 232 65.89 9.69 -42.20
N THR A 233 65.26 10.28 -41.19
CA THR A 233 63.83 10.61 -41.21
C THR A 233 63.64 12.07 -41.58
N ASN A 234 63.18 12.34 -42.80
CA ASN A 234 63.05 13.70 -43.33
C ASN A 234 61.61 13.97 -43.78
N VAL A 235 61.07 15.13 -43.41
CA VAL A 235 59.85 15.68 -43.99
C VAL A 235 60.24 16.68 -45.07
N PHE A 236 59.84 16.43 -46.31
CA PHE A 236 60.09 17.34 -47.43
C PHE A 236 58.82 18.11 -47.79
N TRP A 237 58.95 19.43 -47.86
CA TRP A 237 57.93 20.32 -48.43
C TRP A 237 58.45 20.88 -49.76
N ASN A 238 57.75 20.55 -50.85
CA ASN A 238 58.05 21.10 -52.18
C ASN A 238 56.97 22.11 -52.57
N ALA A 239 57.22 23.39 -52.34
CA ALA A 239 56.38 24.47 -52.82
C ALA A 239 56.92 24.98 -54.17
N SER A 240 56.40 24.42 -55.26
CA SER A 240 56.59 24.96 -56.61
C SER A 240 55.67 26.17 -56.83
N THR A 241 56.01 27.06 -57.78
CA THR A 241 55.16 28.17 -58.23
C THR A 241 53.83 27.71 -58.87
N THR A 242 53.57 26.40 -58.93
CA THR A 242 52.38 25.79 -59.52
C THR A 242 51.48 25.07 -58.49
N ASN A 243 51.21 25.64 -57.31
CA ASN A 243 50.15 25.20 -56.38
C ASN A 243 50.07 23.66 -56.10
N ASP A 244 51.21 23.02 -55.85
CA ASP A 244 51.26 21.59 -55.53
C ASP A 244 51.69 21.40 -54.06
N PHE A 245 50.77 20.95 -53.20
CA PHE A 245 51.15 20.45 -51.88
C PHE A 245 51.60 19.00 -52.04
N GLY A 246 52.89 18.74 -51.80
CA GLY A 246 53.45 17.39 -51.74
C GLY A 246 54.20 17.20 -50.43
N LEU A 247 53.86 16.15 -49.68
CA LEU A 247 54.53 15.77 -48.44
C LEU A 247 55.06 14.35 -48.57
N MET A 248 56.36 14.18 -48.34
CA MET A 248 57.02 12.88 -48.34
C MET A 248 57.67 12.65 -46.99
N TYR A 249 57.38 11.50 -46.40
CA TYR A 249 58.06 10.97 -45.22
C TYR A 249 58.94 9.81 -45.66
N ARG A 250 60.21 9.87 -45.27
CA ARG A 250 61.18 8.78 -45.46
C ARG A 250 61.57 8.22 -44.12
N VAL A 251 61.77 6.91 -44.07
CA VAL A 251 62.43 6.22 -42.96
C VAL A 251 63.65 5.53 -43.56
N ASP A 252 64.83 5.83 -43.04
CA ASP A 252 66.11 5.22 -43.42
C ASP A 252 66.41 5.29 -44.93
N GLY A 253 66.02 6.40 -45.55
CA GLY A 253 66.23 6.66 -46.98
C GLY A 253 65.20 6.03 -47.91
N VAL A 254 64.24 5.25 -47.39
CA VAL A 254 63.13 4.67 -48.14
C VAL A 254 61.88 5.53 -47.98
N ASP A 255 61.17 5.80 -49.06
CA ASP A 255 59.88 6.49 -49.01
C ASP A 255 58.86 5.62 -48.25
N SER A 256 58.39 6.08 -47.10
CA SER A 256 57.42 5.35 -46.27
C SER A 256 56.00 5.90 -46.41
N PHE A 257 55.86 7.19 -46.73
CA PHE A 257 54.57 7.82 -46.96
C PHE A 257 54.69 9.00 -47.94
N ILE A 258 53.84 9.02 -48.96
CA ILE A 258 53.82 10.08 -49.99
C ILE A 258 52.39 10.60 -50.18
N ILE A 259 52.21 11.92 -50.05
CA ILE A 259 51.04 12.67 -50.50
C ILE A 259 51.45 13.44 -51.77
N ASN A 260 50.87 13.10 -52.92
CA ASN A 260 51.11 13.81 -54.20
C ASN A 260 49.77 14.23 -54.86
N LYS A 261 49.82 15.22 -55.76
CA LYS A 261 48.64 15.77 -56.46
C LYS A 261 48.17 14.90 -57.65
N GLN A 262 48.83 13.79 -57.97
CA GLN A 262 48.35 12.84 -58.98
C GLN A 262 47.45 11.77 -58.32
N ALA A 263 46.26 12.22 -57.94
CA ALA A 263 45.05 11.44 -57.68
C ALA A 263 45.03 10.35 -56.59
N ARG A 264 46.14 9.83 -56.05
CA ARG A 264 46.08 8.77 -55.01
C ARG A 264 47.28 8.80 -54.03
N PRO A 265 47.06 9.06 -52.73
CA PRO A 265 48.06 8.80 -51.69
C PRO A 265 48.57 7.35 -51.75
N GLN A 266 49.86 7.16 -51.45
CA GLN A 266 50.49 5.84 -51.43
C GLN A 266 51.24 5.61 -50.12
N VAL A 267 51.15 4.39 -49.60
CA VAL A 267 51.83 3.95 -48.38
C VAL A 267 52.70 2.73 -48.72
N TYR A 268 53.94 2.71 -48.24
CA TYR A 268 54.84 1.58 -48.42
C TYR A 268 54.85 0.73 -47.14
N LEU A 269 54.42 -0.52 -47.26
CA LEU A 269 54.36 -1.49 -46.15
C LEU A 269 54.90 -2.84 -46.64
N ASP A 270 55.62 -3.56 -45.79
CA ASP A 270 56.08 -4.94 -46.06
C ASP A 270 56.72 -5.18 -47.44
N GLY A 271 57.50 -4.21 -47.93
CA GLY A 271 58.24 -4.35 -49.19
C GLY A 271 57.45 -4.02 -50.47
N ALA A 272 56.22 -3.51 -50.36
CA ALA A 272 55.37 -3.18 -51.51
C ALA A 272 54.64 -1.83 -51.36
N TRP A 273 54.33 -1.22 -52.51
CA TRP A 273 53.57 0.03 -52.59
C TRP A 273 52.07 -0.23 -52.65
N TYR A 274 51.32 0.39 -51.75
CA TYR A 274 49.86 0.35 -51.73
C TYR A 274 49.29 1.71 -52.12
N THR A 275 48.41 1.73 -53.13
CA THR A 275 47.57 2.91 -53.39
C THR A 275 46.42 2.91 -52.40
N THR A 276 46.03 4.06 -51.84
CA THR A 276 44.80 4.18 -51.06
C THR A 276 43.55 4.11 -51.96
N ALA A 277 43.36 2.99 -52.67
CA ALA A 277 42.05 2.58 -53.19
C ALA A 277 41.41 1.69 -52.12
N ILE A 278 41.20 2.29 -50.95
CA ILE A 278 40.74 1.59 -49.76
C ILE A 278 39.31 1.06 -50.00
N GLU A 279 38.45 1.76 -50.74
CA GLU A 279 37.04 1.41 -50.78
C GLU A 279 36.70 0.12 -51.57
N GLN A 280 37.27 -0.10 -52.76
CA GLN A 280 36.89 -1.25 -53.60
C GLN A 280 37.52 -2.57 -53.13
N ASP A 281 38.75 -2.52 -52.64
CA ASP A 281 39.46 -3.68 -52.10
C ASP A 281 39.02 -4.04 -50.68
N LEU A 282 38.65 -3.05 -49.86
CA LEU A 282 37.94 -3.33 -48.60
C LEU A 282 36.55 -3.89 -48.90
N ALA A 283 35.79 -3.34 -49.86
CA ALA A 283 34.47 -3.85 -50.22
C ALA A 283 34.51 -5.32 -50.68
N ASN A 284 35.50 -5.72 -51.49
CA ASN A 284 35.67 -7.12 -51.90
C ASN A 284 36.02 -8.07 -50.74
N LYS A 285 36.62 -7.54 -49.68
CA LYS A 285 36.92 -8.28 -48.44
C LYS A 285 35.81 -8.15 -47.38
N GLY A 286 34.71 -7.45 -47.69
CA GLY A 286 33.60 -7.17 -46.77
C GLY A 286 33.91 -6.11 -45.70
N LEU A 287 35.02 -5.38 -45.84
CA LEU A 287 35.49 -4.33 -44.93
C LEU A 287 35.12 -2.90 -45.40
N GLY A 288 34.37 -2.77 -46.51
CA GLY A 288 33.91 -1.50 -47.08
C GLY A 288 32.51 -1.09 -46.61
N THR A 289 31.99 0.05 -47.10
CA THR A 289 30.63 0.55 -46.79
C THR A 289 29.51 -0.23 -47.50
N THR A 290 29.86 -1.14 -48.39
CA THR A 290 28.94 -2.01 -49.15
C THR A 290 29.26 -3.48 -48.91
N SER A 291 28.24 -4.34 -48.95
CA SER A 291 28.42 -5.80 -48.76
C SER A 291 29.11 -6.46 -49.95
N ALA A 292 30.02 -7.41 -49.67
CA ALA A 292 30.61 -8.28 -50.68
C ALA A 292 29.61 -9.38 -51.12
N ASN A 293 29.51 -9.63 -52.44
CA ASN A 293 28.64 -10.70 -52.96
C ASN A 293 29.32 -12.07 -52.81
N LEU A 294 28.67 -12.98 -52.10
CA LEU A 294 29.04 -14.40 -52.06
C LEU A 294 28.25 -15.19 -53.13
N PRO A 295 28.82 -16.29 -53.65
CA PRO A 295 28.13 -17.18 -54.56
C PRO A 295 26.82 -17.73 -53.95
N SER A 296 25.81 -17.94 -54.79
CA SER A 296 24.58 -18.62 -54.36
C SER A 296 24.88 -20.01 -53.82
N GLY A 297 24.24 -20.44 -52.73
CA GLY A 297 24.51 -21.75 -52.13
C GLY A 297 25.75 -21.81 -51.23
N THR A 298 26.44 -20.69 -51.00
CA THR A 298 27.60 -20.67 -50.09
C THR A 298 27.22 -21.21 -48.71
N ASN A 299 28.04 -22.12 -48.18
CA ASN A 299 27.89 -22.62 -46.83
C ASN A 299 28.39 -21.59 -45.82
N LEU A 300 27.50 -21.14 -44.93
CA LEU A 300 27.83 -20.09 -43.96
C LEU A 300 28.91 -20.53 -42.96
N ASP A 301 29.13 -21.82 -42.76
CA ASP A 301 30.18 -22.32 -41.86
C ASP A 301 31.59 -22.04 -42.39
N ASP A 302 31.72 -21.85 -43.70
CA ASP A 302 32.98 -21.57 -44.41
C ASP A 302 33.28 -20.05 -44.49
N VAL A 303 32.30 -19.20 -44.17
CA VAL A 303 32.43 -17.74 -44.21
C VAL A 303 33.05 -17.24 -42.90
N ILE A 304 34.38 -17.41 -42.80
CA ILE A 304 35.11 -17.16 -41.55
C ILE A 304 35.85 -15.82 -41.51
N ASN A 305 36.01 -15.14 -42.63
CA ASN A 305 36.77 -13.88 -42.67
C ASN A 305 35.93 -12.73 -42.14
N ASN A 306 36.58 -11.75 -41.49
CA ASN A 306 35.92 -10.51 -41.06
C ASN A 306 35.28 -9.80 -42.26
N GLY A 307 34.00 -9.46 -42.16
CA GLY A 307 33.35 -8.65 -43.19
C GLY A 307 31.83 -8.69 -43.19
N PHE A 308 31.25 -7.84 -44.05
CA PHE A 308 29.84 -7.76 -44.37
C PHE A 308 29.59 -8.32 -45.78
N TYR A 309 28.77 -9.36 -45.86
CA TYR A 309 28.52 -10.15 -47.07
C TYR A 309 27.04 -10.19 -47.42
N MET A 310 26.71 -10.37 -48.70
CA MET A 310 25.38 -10.75 -49.14
C MET A 310 25.40 -12.08 -49.90
N VAL A 311 24.37 -12.91 -49.73
CA VAL A 311 24.30 -14.24 -50.34
C VAL A 311 22.87 -14.64 -50.63
N SER A 312 22.64 -15.36 -51.73
CA SER A 312 21.36 -16.00 -52.02
C SER A 312 21.40 -17.49 -51.71
N ASN A 313 20.34 -18.02 -51.11
CA ASN A 313 20.14 -19.44 -50.81
C ASN A 313 21.34 -20.11 -50.10
N PRO A 314 21.91 -19.52 -49.04
CA PRO A 314 23.07 -20.10 -48.38
C PRO A 314 22.73 -21.42 -47.66
N ASN A 315 23.71 -22.34 -47.60
CA ASN A 315 23.62 -23.54 -46.78
C ASN A 315 23.92 -23.20 -45.30
N ASN A 316 23.34 -23.95 -44.37
CA ASN A 316 23.42 -23.69 -42.91
C ASN A 316 22.87 -22.32 -42.48
N ALA A 317 21.86 -21.82 -43.19
CA ALA A 317 21.11 -20.63 -42.81
C ALA A 317 20.27 -20.85 -41.52
N PRO A 318 19.88 -19.77 -40.81
CA PRO A 318 19.03 -19.87 -39.62
C PRO A 318 17.66 -20.53 -39.85
N ILE A 319 17.11 -20.41 -41.06
CA ILE A 319 15.81 -21.00 -41.46
C ILE A 319 15.89 -21.56 -42.89
N THR A 320 15.09 -22.59 -43.17
CA THR A 320 15.07 -23.33 -44.46
C THR A 320 13.67 -23.26 -45.08
N ASN A 321 13.36 -22.18 -45.79
CA ASN A 321 12.19 -22.08 -46.68
C ASN A 321 12.70 -21.44 -48.01
N GLY A 322 11.89 -21.12 -49.03
CA GLY A 322 12.31 -20.78 -50.42
C GLY A 322 13.42 -19.74 -50.73
N SER A 323 13.36 -19.10 -51.90
CA SER A 323 14.50 -18.32 -52.43
C SER A 323 14.79 -17.07 -51.61
N TYR A 324 15.91 -17.02 -50.88
CA TYR A 324 16.19 -15.98 -49.89
C TYR A 324 17.53 -15.30 -50.07
N TRP A 325 17.52 -13.98 -49.97
CA TRP A 325 18.73 -13.18 -49.84
C TRP A 325 19.03 -12.95 -48.36
N TRP A 326 20.31 -12.92 -48.02
CA TRP A 326 20.79 -12.79 -46.65
C TRP A 326 21.95 -11.83 -46.61
N TYR A 327 21.98 -11.00 -45.57
CA TYR A 327 23.18 -10.30 -45.15
C TYR A 327 23.86 -11.06 -44.02
N ILE A 328 25.18 -11.23 -44.13
CA ILE A 328 26.01 -11.94 -43.15
C ILE A 328 27.11 -11.00 -42.67
N ASP A 329 27.12 -10.68 -41.37
CA ASP A 329 28.23 -9.99 -40.71
C ASP A 329 29.07 -11.01 -39.93
N VAL A 330 30.38 -11.01 -40.14
CA VAL A 330 31.34 -11.90 -39.50
C VAL A 330 32.35 -11.08 -38.71
N LYS A 331 32.44 -11.37 -37.40
CA LYS A 331 33.51 -10.90 -36.52
C LYS A 331 34.39 -12.08 -36.10
N ASN A 332 35.54 -12.20 -36.74
CA ASN A 332 36.54 -13.22 -36.51
C ASN A 332 37.68 -12.68 -35.63
N HIS A 333 37.92 -13.36 -34.50
CA HIS A 333 39.03 -13.08 -33.60
C HIS A 333 40.34 -13.76 -34.04
N ASN A 334 40.32 -15.06 -34.38
CA ASN A 334 41.54 -15.85 -34.69
C ASN A 334 41.29 -17.13 -35.52
N GLY A 335 40.15 -17.26 -36.18
CA GLY A 335 39.72 -18.43 -36.96
C GLY A 335 38.99 -19.51 -36.14
N GLN A 336 39.19 -19.54 -34.83
CA GLN A 336 38.52 -20.49 -33.92
C GLN A 336 37.38 -19.85 -33.14
N TYR A 337 37.45 -18.56 -32.88
CA TYR A 337 36.40 -17.80 -32.20
C TYR A 337 35.81 -16.77 -33.14
N ILE A 338 34.59 -17.02 -33.59
CA ILE A 338 33.93 -16.22 -34.63
C ILE A 338 32.50 -15.94 -34.22
N LEU A 339 32.08 -14.69 -34.25
CA LEU A 339 30.67 -14.31 -34.18
C LEU A 339 30.16 -14.12 -35.60
N GLN A 340 29.04 -14.76 -35.92
CA GLN A 340 28.29 -14.50 -37.14
C GLN A 340 26.92 -13.94 -36.79
N LYS A 341 26.50 -12.93 -37.55
CA LYS A 341 25.15 -12.38 -37.53
C LYS A 341 24.54 -12.53 -38.93
N ALA A 342 23.36 -13.13 -39.01
CA ALA A 342 22.60 -13.27 -40.24
C ALA A 342 21.34 -12.43 -40.16
N THR A 343 21.12 -11.57 -41.16
CA THR A 343 19.91 -10.77 -41.32
C THR A 343 19.21 -11.22 -42.59
N TRP A 344 17.94 -11.59 -42.46
CA TRP A 344 17.16 -12.05 -43.59
C TRP A 344 16.68 -10.87 -44.45
N LEU A 345 16.96 -10.91 -45.75
CA LEU A 345 16.58 -9.91 -46.73
C LEU A 345 15.51 -10.48 -47.66
N ASN A 346 14.24 -10.16 -47.40
CA ASN A 346 13.13 -10.63 -48.22
C ASN A 346 13.11 -9.87 -49.58
N PRO A 347 13.03 -10.53 -50.75
CA PRO A 347 12.95 -9.82 -52.04
C PRO A 347 11.52 -9.82 -52.60
N HIS A 348 11.08 -8.64 -53.07
CA HIS A 348 9.93 -8.39 -53.94
C HIS A 348 8.51 -8.68 -53.38
N GLY A 349 7.90 -7.67 -52.73
CA GLY A 349 6.45 -7.42 -52.86
C GLY A 349 5.60 -7.40 -51.60
N ALA A 350 6.09 -7.85 -50.43
CA ALA A 350 5.32 -7.80 -49.19
C ALA A 350 6.09 -7.07 -48.07
N ILE A 351 5.58 -5.90 -47.69
CA ILE A 351 6.16 -4.96 -46.71
C ILE A 351 5.90 -5.38 -45.25
N THR A 352 5.43 -6.61 -45.00
CA THR A 352 4.77 -7.00 -43.75
C THR A 352 5.61 -7.88 -42.81
N HIS A 353 6.87 -8.20 -43.13
CA HIS A 353 7.72 -9.00 -42.26
C HIS A 353 8.79 -8.13 -41.57
N ALA A 354 8.87 -8.23 -40.24
CA ALA A 354 9.91 -7.57 -39.45
C ALA A 354 11.30 -8.08 -39.84
N CYS A 355 12.28 -7.17 -39.95
CA CYS A 355 13.69 -7.53 -40.10
C CYS A 355 14.09 -8.48 -38.97
N THR A 356 14.33 -9.75 -39.31
CA THR A 356 14.69 -10.77 -38.33
C THR A 356 16.20 -11.01 -38.42
N GLU A 357 16.86 -11.01 -37.27
CA GLU A 357 18.29 -11.18 -37.14
C GLU A 357 18.59 -12.40 -36.26
N TRP A 358 19.64 -13.14 -36.60
CA TRP A 358 20.15 -14.26 -35.83
C TRP A 358 21.64 -14.07 -35.58
N THR A 359 22.13 -14.54 -34.45
CA THR A 359 23.56 -14.60 -34.12
C THR A 359 23.96 -16.03 -33.79
N ARG A 360 25.19 -16.42 -34.13
CA ARG A 360 25.81 -17.66 -33.66
C ARG A 360 27.29 -17.45 -33.43
N ILE A 361 27.88 -18.30 -32.60
CA ILE A 361 29.30 -18.25 -32.29
C ILE A 361 29.96 -19.57 -32.70
N ARG A 362 31.12 -19.49 -33.34
CA ARG A 362 32.09 -20.59 -33.45
C ARG A 362 32.97 -20.56 -32.21
N ASN A 363 33.10 -21.70 -31.52
CA ASN A 363 34.01 -21.88 -30.40
C ASN A 363 34.92 -23.09 -30.71
N GLY A 364 36.19 -22.82 -30.98
CA GLY A 364 37.12 -23.85 -31.47
C GLY A 364 36.80 -24.25 -32.92
N ALA A 365 36.65 -25.55 -33.18
CA ALA A 365 36.31 -26.08 -34.50
C ALA A 365 34.79 -26.14 -34.76
N SER A 366 33.95 -25.92 -33.75
CA SER A 366 32.52 -26.20 -33.81
C SER A 366 31.67 -24.93 -33.85
N TRP A 367 30.67 -24.92 -34.72
CA TRP A 367 29.65 -23.88 -34.77
C TRP A 367 28.54 -24.14 -33.76
N GLY A 368 28.16 -23.12 -33.01
CA GLY A 368 26.92 -23.11 -32.23
C GLY A 368 25.69 -23.00 -33.12
N LYS A 369 24.52 -23.34 -32.57
CA LYS A 369 23.22 -23.13 -33.22
C LYS A 369 22.96 -21.64 -33.41
N TRP A 370 22.17 -21.29 -34.43
CA TRP A 370 21.67 -19.93 -34.62
C TRP A 370 20.69 -19.55 -33.50
N CYS A 371 20.96 -18.41 -32.86
CA CYS A 371 20.13 -17.79 -31.83
C CYS A 371 19.44 -16.55 -32.43
N PRO A 372 18.10 -16.46 -32.43
CA PRO A 372 17.43 -15.24 -32.87
C PRO A 372 17.76 -14.07 -31.92
N ASN A 373 18.08 -12.90 -32.47
CA ASN A 373 18.14 -11.66 -31.71
C ASN A 373 16.69 -11.18 -31.51
N THR A 374 16.04 -11.69 -30.47
CA THR A 374 14.65 -11.39 -30.11
C THR A 374 14.50 -9.97 -29.59
N ALA A 375 14.30 -9.03 -30.51
CA ALA A 375 13.47 -7.83 -30.29
C ALA A 375 12.22 -7.89 -31.20
N THR A 376 11.77 -9.09 -31.56
CA THR A 376 10.60 -9.27 -32.42
C THR A 376 9.35 -9.25 -31.56
N VAL A 377 8.59 -8.16 -31.65
CA VAL A 377 7.19 -8.13 -31.24
C VAL A 377 6.41 -8.86 -32.35
N HIS A 378 5.84 -10.00 -32.01
CA HIS A 378 4.96 -10.77 -32.88
C HIS A 378 3.52 -10.28 -32.68
N THR A 379 2.87 -9.82 -33.74
CA THR A 379 1.41 -9.67 -33.76
C THR A 379 0.84 -11.03 -34.15
N ILE A 380 0.16 -11.72 -33.22
CA ILE A 380 -0.44 -13.03 -33.52
C ILE A 380 -1.84 -12.86 -34.11
N GLU A 381 -2.19 -13.75 -35.05
CA GLU A 381 -3.54 -13.94 -35.58
C GLU A 381 -4.53 -14.43 -34.50
N TYR A 382 -5.82 -14.18 -34.73
CA TYR A 382 -6.91 -14.54 -33.83
C TYR A 382 -7.02 -16.06 -33.61
N GLY A 383 -7.23 -16.49 -32.36
CA GLY A 383 -7.61 -17.88 -32.05
C GLY A 383 -6.48 -18.89 -31.83
N VAL A 384 -5.23 -18.42 -31.67
CA VAL A 384 -4.08 -19.30 -31.41
C VAL A 384 -4.12 -19.86 -29.99
N ASP A 385 -3.87 -21.15 -29.85
CA ASP A 385 -3.72 -21.79 -28.54
C ASP A 385 -2.40 -21.36 -27.89
N PHE A 386 -2.47 -20.79 -26.68
CA PHE A 386 -1.30 -20.37 -25.91
C PHE A 386 -0.33 -21.52 -25.60
N ASN A 387 -0.78 -22.78 -25.66
CA ASN A 387 0.09 -23.95 -25.51
C ASN A 387 0.99 -24.21 -26.73
N SER A 388 0.62 -23.71 -27.92
CA SER A 388 1.42 -23.83 -29.13
C SER A 388 2.48 -22.72 -29.29
N ILE A 389 2.36 -21.64 -28.52
CA ILE A 389 3.30 -20.52 -28.57
C ILE A 389 4.53 -20.87 -27.73
N THR A 390 5.52 -21.54 -28.31
CA THR A 390 6.76 -21.89 -27.60
C THR A 390 8.00 -21.19 -28.14
N LEU A 391 7.86 -20.42 -29.21
CA LEU A 391 8.95 -19.63 -29.78
C LEU A 391 9.23 -18.43 -28.86
N ALA A 392 10.50 -18.24 -28.51
CA ALA A 392 10.94 -17.14 -27.67
C ALA A 392 10.60 -15.78 -28.31
N GLY A 393 10.09 -14.84 -27.51
CA GLY A 393 9.72 -13.50 -27.99
C GLY A 393 8.56 -12.88 -27.24
N THR A 394 8.13 -11.72 -27.71
CA THR A 394 7.02 -10.96 -27.16
C THR A 394 5.86 -10.99 -28.14
N TYR A 395 4.66 -11.30 -27.66
CA TYR A 395 3.46 -11.46 -28.48
C TYR A 395 2.36 -10.53 -28.00
N LEU A 396 1.87 -9.69 -28.91
CA LEU A 396 0.89 -8.65 -28.62
C LEU A 396 -0.54 -9.15 -28.86
N PHE A 397 -1.41 -8.99 -27.87
CA PHE A 397 -2.85 -9.23 -27.95
C PHE A 397 -3.59 -7.91 -27.71
N PRO A 398 -3.87 -7.13 -28.76
CA PRO A 398 -4.25 -5.72 -28.62
C PRO A 398 -5.66 -5.49 -28.09
N LEU A 399 -6.57 -6.45 -28.23
CA LEU A 399 -7.97 -6.33 -27.80
C LEU A 399 -8.41 -7.55 -26.98
N ASN A 400 -9.39 -7.36 -26.09
CA ASN A 400 -9.95 -8.45 -25.28
C ASN A 400 -10.51 -9.58 -26.16
N VAL A 401 -11.08 -9.23 -27.31
CA VAL A 401 -11.58 -10.21 -28.30
C VAL A 401 -10.47 -11.10 -28.88
N ASN A 402 -9.23 -10.61 -28.98
CA ASN A 402 -8.08 -11.43 -29.40
C ASN A 402 -7.75 -12.47 -28.33
N ALA A 403 -7.65 -12.02 -27.07
CA ALA A 403 -7.32 -12.89 -25.94
C ALA A 403 -8.42 -13.94 -25.70
N GLN A 404 -9.70 -13.52 -25.72
CA GLN A 404 -10.85 -14.40 -25.51
C GLN A 404 -10.98 -15.51 -26.56
N ALA A 405 -10.56 -15.25 -27.81
CA ALA A 405 -10.58 -16.25 -28.86
C ALA A 405 -9.50 -17.33 -28.68
N CYS A 406 -8.48 -17.10 -27.84
CA CYS A 406 -7.32 -17.96 -27.69
C CYS A 406 -7.50 -18.98 -26.55
N PRO A 407 -7.46 -20.30 -26.83
CA PRO A 407 -7.43 -21.32 -25.80
C PRO A 407 -6.21 -21.19 -24.87
N ASN A 408 -6.36 -21.64 -23.63
CA ASN A 408 -5.31 -21.66 -22.61
C ASN A 408 -4.72 -20.28 -22.26
N VAL A 409 -5.42 -19.20 -22.57
CA VAL A 409 -5.13 -17.84 -22.09
C VAL A 409 -5.45 -17.75 -20.58
N PRO A 410 -4.67 -17.01 -19.77
CA PRO A 410 -4.95 -16.89 -18.33
C PRO A 410 -6.18 -16.04 -18.00
N THR A 411 -6.52 -15.10 -18.90
CA THR A 411 -7.64 -14.16 -18.76
C THR A 411 -8.09 -13.69 -20.15
N HIS A 412 -9.34 -13.25 -20.29
CA HIS A 412 -9.86 -12.73 -21.55
C HIS A 412 -9.54 -11.24 -21.78
N GLU A 413 -8.63 -10.67 -20.97
CA GLU A 413 -8.17 -9.29 -21.12
C GLU A 413 -7.03 -9.18 -22.12
N ALA A 414 -6.99 -8.07 -22.86
CA ALA A 414 -5.89 -7.69 -23.74
C ALA A 414 -4.57 -7.54 -22.96
N GLY A 415 -3.46 -7.81 -23.63
CA GLY A 415 -2.16 -7.81 -22.97
C GLY A 415 -1.02 -8.30 -23.85
N VAL A 416 0.07 -8.64 -23.19
CA VAL A 416 1.31 -9.07 -23.81
C VAL A 416 1.74 -10.41 -23.21
N LEU A 417 2.01 -11.39 -24.07
CA LEU A 417 2.67 -12.64 -23.69
C LEU A 417 4.17 -12.54 -23.97
N GLU A 418 4.98 -12.77 -22.96
CA GLU A 418 6.41 -12.99 -23.09
C GLU A 418 6.71 -14.48 -22.97
N VAL A 419 7.41 -15.02 -23.96
CA VAL A 419 7.88 -16.41 -23.98
C VAL A 419 9.39 -16.39 -23.76
N ILE A 420 9.79 -16.84 -22.59
CA ILE A 420 11.17 -16.81 -22.12
C ILE A 420 11.72 -18.24 -22.22
N PRO A 421 12.74 -18.49 -23.06
CA PRO A 421 13.34 -19.81 -23.18
C PRO A 421 14.16 -20.15 -21.94
N VAL A 422 14.05 -21.38 -21.43
CA VAL A 422 14.93 -21.87 -20.36
C VAL A 422 16.08 -22.63 -21.01
N VAL A 423 17.31 -22.10 -20.89
CA VAL A 423 18.50 -22.69 -21.54
C VAL A 423 19.25 -23.66 -20.62
N GLY A 424 19.59 -24.85 -21.13
CA GLY A 424 20.38 -25.88 -20.45
C GLY A 424 20.12 -27.28 -21.04
N GLN A 425 21.14 -28.15 -21.09
CA GLN A 425 21.04 -29.46 -21.77
C GLN A 425 19.92 -30.38 -21.26
N ALA A 426 19.49 -30.22 -19.99
CA ALA A 426 18.39 -31.00 -19.40
C ALA A 426 16.99 -30.35 -19.57
N ASN A 427 16.90 -29.17 -20.19
CA ASN A 427 15.69 -28.35 -20.26
C ASN A 427 15.30 -27.99 -21.70
N GLU A 428 15.76 -28.76 -22.70
CA GLU A 428 15.38 -28.53 -24.10
C GLU A 428 13.84 -28.59 -24.24
N GLY A 429 13.24 -27.49 -24.70
CA GLY A 429 11.78 -27.35 -24.86
C GLY A 429 11.02 -26.74 -23.67
N CYS A 430 11.71 -26.48 -22.55
CA CYS A 430 11.13 -25.75 -21.41
C CYS A 430 11.02 -24.25 -21.71
N VAL A 431 9.84 -23.67 -21.43
CA VAL A 431 9.60 -22.23 -21.59
C VAL A 431 8.85 -21.68 -20.38
N LEU A 432 9.16 -20.44 -20.03
CA LEU A 432 8.38 -19.64 -19.10
C LEU A 432 7.46 -18.72 -19.89
N HIS A 433 6.18 -18.77 -19.56
CA HIS A 433 5.20 -17.83 -20.08
C HIS A 433 4.91 -16.80 -19.00
N ARG A 434 4.98 -15.53 -19.38
CA ARG A 434 4.52 -14.41 -18.57
C ARG A 434 3.52 -13.61 -19.39
N TYR A 435 2.30 -13.47 -18.90
CA TYR A 435 1.25 -12.69 -19.54
C TYR A 435 0.93 -11.48 -18.69
N THR A 436 1.05 -10.28 -19.25
CA THR A 436 0.75 -9.02 -18.56
C THR A 436 -0.45 -8.37 -19.23
N THR A 437 -1.54 -8.16 -18.50
CA THR A 437 -2.71 -7.45 -19.00
C THR A 437 -2.43 -5.96 -19.14
N PHE A 438 -3.09 -5.29 -20.10
CA PHE A 438 -3.02 -3.83 -20.18
C PHE A 438 -3.81 -3.15 -19.07
N SER A 439 -4.97 -3.72 -18.75
CA SER A 439 -5.77 -3.31 -17.61
C SER A 439 -5.06 -3.70 -16.32
N HIS A 440 -4.63 -2.70 -15.56
CA HIS A 440 -4.07 -2.83 -14.20
C HIS A 440 -2.75 -3.60 -14.09
N CYS A 441 -2.06 -3.85 -15.21
CA CYS A 441 -0.74 -4.50 -15.24
C CYS A 441 -0.71 -5.84 -14.48
N VAL A 442 -1.78 -6.63 -14.56
CA VAL A 442 -1.87 -7.90 -13.84
C VAL A 442 -0.98 -8.93 -14.54
N VAL A 443 -0.07 -9.51 -13.78
CA VAL A 443 0.90 -10.50 -14.30
C VAL A 443 0.42 -11.91 -13.97
N TYR A 444 0.32 -12.74 -14.99
CA TYR A 444 0.13 -14.17 -14.89
C TYR A 444 1.39 -14.88 -15.35
N GLN A 445 1.75 -15.98 -14.69
CA GLN A 445 2.90 -16.77 -15.06
C GLN A 445 2.59 -18.26 -15.05
N ARG A 446 3.21 -19.00 -15.96
CA ARG A 446 3.22 -20.45 -15.97
C ARG A 446 4.51 -20.95 -16.62
N ARG A 447 4.75 -22.25 -16.54
CA ARG A 447 5.85 -22.90 -17.25
C ARG A 447 5.38 -24.08 -18.08
N LYS A 448 6.10 -24.35 -19.16
CA LYS A 448 6.18 -25.66 -19.76
C LYS A 448 7.43 -26.34 -19.24
N TYR A 449 7.27 -27.48 -18.60
CA TYR A 449 8.39 -28.33 -18.19
C TYR A 449 8.25 -29.67 -18.92
N GLU A 450 9.29 -30.07 -19.66
CA GLU A 450 9.23 -31.16 -20.63
C GLU A 450 8.07 -30.95 -21.63
N ASN A 451 6.98 -31.71 -21.50
CA ASN A 451 5.78 -31.60 -22.34
C ASN A 451 4.51 -31.21 -21.57
N ALA A 452 4.63 -30.82 -20.30
CA ALA A 452 3.52 -30.48 -19.45
C ALA A 452 3.46 -28.98 -19.15
N TRP A 453 2.28 -28.39 -19.29
CA TRP A 453 1.99 -27.02 -18.86
C TRP A 453 1.54 -27.01 -17.41
N SER A 454 2.14 -26.13 -16.60
CA SER A 454 1.58 -25.80 -15.31
C SER A 454 0.31 -24.97 -15.47
N ALA A 455 -0.55 -24.98 -14.43
CA ALA A 455 -1.61 -23.98 -14.33
C ALA A 455 -1.02 -22.56 -14.34
N TRP A 456 -1.82 -21.62 -14.82
CA TRP A 456 -1.51 -20.20 -14.68
C TRP A 456 -1.62 -19.76 -13.23
N VAL A 457 -0.62 -19.02 -12.78
CA VAL A 457 -0.58 -18.40 -11.45
C VAL A 457 -0.67 -16.90 -11.64
N LYS A 458 -1.68 -16.27 -11.03
CA LYS A 458 -1.79 -14.82 -10.95
C LYS A 458 -0.84 -14.30 -9.88
N ASN A 459 -0.02 -13.32 -10.21
CA ASN A 459 0.77 -12.59 -9.22
C ASN A 459 -0.16 -11.67 -8.42
N PRO A 460 -0.09 -11.67 -7.07
CA PRO A 460 -0.93 -10.81 -6.26
C PRO A 460 -0.72 -9.34 -6.62
N THR A 461 -1.82 -8.63 -6.85
CA THR A 461 -1.81 -7.17 -7.02
C THR A 461 -1.79 -6.48 -5.65
N ALA A 462 -1.52 -5.16 -5.61
CA ALA A 462 -1.65 -4.37 -4.39
C ALA A 462 -3.07 -4.49 -3.79
N ASN A 463 -4.11 -4.44 -4.63
CA ASN A 463 -5.51 -4.59 -4.21
C ASN A 463 -5.79 -5.97 -3.61
N ASP A 464 -5.23 -7.05 -4.19
CA ASP A 464 -5.39 -8.40 -3.64
C ASP A 464 -4.76 -8.48 -2.23
N LEU A 465 -3.58 -7.87 -2.05
CA LEU A 465 -2.87 -7.83 -0.77
C LEU A 465 -3.61 -6.97 0.27
N ASP A 466 -4.14 -5.82 -0.12
CA ASP A 466 -4.86 -4.92 0.78
C ASP A 466 -6.21 -5.51 1.18
N SER A 467 -6.90 -6.20 0.26
CA SER A 467 -8.11 -6.97 0.59
C SER A 467 -7.83 -8.06 1.62
N LEU A 468 -6.69 -8.76 1.50
CA LEU A 468 -6.26 -9.76 2.48
C LEU A 468 -5.96 -9.12 3.84
N LYS A 469 -5.20 -8.02 3.89
CA LYS A 469 -4.93 -7.28 5.13
C LYS A 469 -6.22 -6.79 5.79
N GLN A 470 -7.16 -6.29 4.99
CA GLN A 470 -8.46 -5.82 5.48
C GLN A 470 -9.28 -6.98 6.05
N SER A 471 -9.31 -8.13 5.39
CA SER A 471 -9.98 -9.33 5.90
C SER A 471 -9.42 -9.76 7.26
N VAL A 472 -8.09 -9.78 7.41
CA VAL A 472 -7.43 -10.07 8.69
C VAL A 472 -7.76 -9.03 9.75
N SER A 473 -7.76 -7.74 9.40
CA SER A 473 -8.13 -6.65 10.31
C SER A 473 -9.57 -6.79 10.81
N ASN A 474 -10.51 -7.05 9.89
CA ASN A 474 -11.92 -7.28 10.20
C ASN A 474 -12.09 -8.49 11.14
N GLY A 475 -11.38 -9.59 10.88
CA GLY A 475 -11.39 -10.78 11.73
C GLY A 475 -10.88 -10.50 13.15
N LYS A 476 -9.76 -9.76 13.28
CA LYS A 476 -9.23 -9.35 14.59
C LYS A 476 -10.18 -8.45 15.35
N ASN A 477 -10.80 -7.48 14.67
CA ASN A 477 -11.81 -6.61 15.28
C ASN A 477 -13.00 -7.42 15.80
N ALA A 478 -13.52 -8.37 15.02
CA ALA A 478 -14.63 -9.23 15.44
C ALA A 478 -14.27 -10.07 16.68
N ILE A 479 -13.07 -10.65 16.72
CA ILE A 479 -12.57 -11.40 17.89
C ILE A 479 -12.42 -10.48 19.10
N ALA A 480 -11.80 -9.30 18.93
CA ALA A 480 -11.62 -8.33 20.01
C ALA A 480 -12.96 -7.87 20.60
N SER A 481 -13.94 -7.53 19.75
CA SER A 481 -15.29 -7.18 20.18
C SER A 481 -15.95 -8.30 20.98
N ALA A 482 -15.79 -9.55 20.56
CA ALA A 482 -16.34 -10.71 21.28
C ALA A 482 -15.69 -10.89 22.67
N ILE A 483 -14.39 -10.70 22.79
CA ILE A 483 -13.66 -10.77 24.07
C ILE A 483 -14.10 -9.63 25.00
N THR A 484 -14.19 -8.40 24.47
CA THR A 484 -14.67 -7.21 25.21
C THR A 484 -16.11 -7.40 25.69
N ALA A 485 -16.99 -7.98 24.86
CA ALA A 485 -18.36 -8.31 25.25
C ALA A 485 -18.44 -9.37 26.37
N LYS A 486 -17.38 -10.15 26.59
CA LYS A 486 -17.25 -11.10 27.71
C LYS A 486 -16.55 -10.50 28.93
N GLY A 487 -16.29 -9.19 28.94
CA GLY A 487 -15.78 -8.46 30.10
C GLY A 487 -14.26 -8.34 30.16
N VAL A 488 -13.53 -8.71 29.11
CA VAL A 488 -12.06 -8.55 29.03
C VAL A 488 -11.71 -7.53 27.95
N SER A 489 -11.05 -6.43 28.29
CA SER A 489 -10.73 -5.37 27.32
C SER A 489 -9.78 -5.86 26.22
N ALA A 490 -10.25 -5.90 24.98
CA ALA A 490 -9.50 -6.27 23.78
C ALA A 490 -9.68 -5.25 22.64
N SER A 491 -8.66 -5.15 21.78
CA SER A 491 -8.62 -4.25 20.62
C SER A 491 -8.23 -5.02 19.37
N GLY A 492 -8.74 -4.65 18.19
CA GLY A 492 -8.27 -5.23 16.93
C GLY A 492 -6.83 -4.86 16.56
N SER A 493 -6.22 -3.90 17.27
CA SER A 493 -4.79 -3.62 17.22
C SER A 493 -3.94 -4.64 17.99
N ASP A 494 -4.54 -5.44 18.88
CA ASP A 494 -3.81 -6.51 19.59
C ASP A 494 -3.27 -7.55 18.59
N SER A 495 -2.12 -8.14 18.92
CA SER A 495 -1.60 -9.29 18.17
C SER A 495 -2.50 -10.51 18.39
N HIS A 496 -2.46 -11.47 17.46
CA HIS A 496 -3.18 -12.74 17.63
C HIS A 496 -2.80 -13.46 18.94
N SER A 497 -1.54 -13.36 19.38
CA SER A 497 -1.10 -13.93 20.67
C SER A 497 -1.70 -13.20 21.88
N VAL A 498 -1.81 -11.88 21.83
CA VAL A 498 -2.45 -11.09 22.90
C VAL A 498 -3.95 -11.37 22.96
N LEU A 499 -4.63 -11.42 21.80
CA LEU A 499 -6.05 -11.81 21.74
C LEU A 499 -6.26 -13.21 22.31
N ALA A 500 -5.40 -14.18 21.98
CA ALA A 500 -5.48 -15.54 22.54
C ALA A 500 -5.32 -15.55 24.07
N ASN A 501 -4.37 -14.79 24.61
CA ASN A 501 -4.21 -14.66 26.06
C ASN A 501 -5.44 -14.04 26.73
N LYS A 502 -6.02 -13.00 26.12
CA LYS A 502 -7.24 -12.34 26.62
C LYS A 502 -8.46 -13.25 26.59
N ILE A 503 -8.58 -14.16 25.62
CA ILE A 503 -9.61 -15.21 25.63
C ILE A 503 -9.50 -16.07 26.90
N GLY A 504 -8.28 -16.42 27.32
CA GLY A 504 -8.05 -17.18 28.56
C GLY A 504 -8.41 -16.43 29.84
N GLN A 505 -8.59 -15.11 29.78
CA GLN A 505 -8.99 -14.26 30.91
C GLN A 505 -10.51 -14.08 31.01
N ILE A 506 -11.27 -14.60 30.03
CA ILE A 506 -12.73 -14.48 30.04
C ILE A 506 -13.28 -15.16 31.29
N PRO A 507 -14.08 -14.46 32.12
CA PRO A 507 -14.73 -15.06 33.27
C PRO A 507 -15.62 -16.22 32.81
N VAL A 508 -15.20 -17.44 33.15
CA VAL A 508 -16.05 -18.61 33.03
C VAL A 508 -16.81 -18.76 34.35
N GLY A 509 -18.11 -19.05 34.27
CA GLY A 509 -18.92 -19.34 35.46
C GLY A 509 -18.30 -20.48 36.29
N PRO A 510 -18.73 -20.66 37.55
CA PRO A 510 -18.14 -21.67 38.43
C PRO A 510 -18.13 -23.03 37.72
N ASN A 511 -16.93 -23.55 37.48
CA ASN A 511 -16.75 -24.91 36.99
C ASN A 511 -17.49 -25.81 37.97
N SER A 512 -18.47 -26.58 37.48
CA SER A 512 -19.21 -27.56 38.30
C SER A 512 -18.30 -28.64 38.93
N THR A 513 -17.01 -28.62 38.59
CA THR A 513 -15.95 -29.49 39.10
C THR A 513 -14.89 -28.78 39.94
N ARG A 514 -14.97 -27.46 40.16
CA ARG A 514 -14.01 -26.72 41.00
C ARG A 514 -14.72 -26.20 42.25
N LYS A 515 -14.34 -26.76 43.41
CA LYS A 515 -14.74 -26.33 44.76
C LYS A 515 -14.16 -24.95 45.14
N ASP A 516 -14.26 -23.96 44.27
CA ASP A 516 -13.82 -22.61 44.57
C ASP A 516 -15.07 -21.75 44.84
N ALA A 517 -15.34 -21.62 46.14
CA ALA A 517 -16.17 -20.65 46.84
C ALA A 517 -17.04 -19.71 45.99
N ILE A 518 -18.34 -20.00 45.99
CA ILE A 518 -19.43 -19.10 45.63
C ILE A 518 -19.46 -17.97 46.68
N ALA A 519 -18.92 -16.80 46.33
CA ALA A 519 -18.97 -15.60 47.18
C ALA A 519 -20.05 -14.59 46.77
N ASP A 520 -20.77 -14.78 45.65
CA ASP A 520 -21.77 -13.80 45.21
C ASP A 520 -23.11 -14.43 44.82
N LYS A 521 -24.09 -14.13 45.66
CA LYS A 521 -25.55 -14.18 45.43
C LYS A 521 -26.16 -15.56 45.12
N ILE A 522 -26.35 -16.34 46.17
CA ILE A 522 -27.42 -17.36 46.20
C ILE A 522 -28.74 -16.65 46.49
N TYR A 523 -29.65 -16.59 45.51
CA TYR A 523 -31.07 -16.36 45.78
C TYR A 523 -31.65 -17.65 46.35
N LEU A 524 -31.79 -17.74 47.67
CA LEU A 524 -32.45 -18.87 48.32
C LEU A 524 -33.97 -18.64 48.26
N SER A 525 -34.66 -19.36 47.37
CA SER A 525 -36.12 -19.50 47.44
C SER A 525 -36.44 -20.53 48.54
N LEU A 526 -37.04 -20.08 49.63
CA LEU A 526 -37.48 -20.95 50.72
C LEU A 526 -38.91 -21.45 50.42
N TYR A 527 -39.01 -22.73 50.06
CA TYR A 527 -40.28 -23.47 50.08
C TYR A 527 -40.70 -23.69 51.54
N TYR A 528 -41.91 -23.25 51.87
CA TYR A 528 -42.57 -23.53 53.14
C TYR A 528 -43.21 -24.93 53.05
N ASN A 529 -42.95 -25.81 54.03
CA ASN A 529 -43.86 -26.93 54.29
C ASN A 529 -44.12 -27.02 55.78
N ILE A 530 -45.40 -26.88 56.10
CA ILE A 530 -46.00 -27.01 57.42
C ILE A 530 -46.12 -28.51 57.69
N HIS A 531 -45.60 -28.98 58.82
CA HIS A 531 -46.26 -30.04 59.60
C HIS A 531 -45.85 -29.93 61.07
N ASP A 532 -46.78 -30.34 61.92
CA ASP A 532 -47.15 -29.69 63.17
C ASP A 532 -46.41 -30.26 64.38
N ASP A 533 -46.04 -31.52 64.47
CA ASP A 533 -46.26 -32.17 65.75
C ASP A 533 -45.18 -31.92 66.83
N GLY A 534 -45.52 -31.06 67.77
CA GLY A 534 -45.17 -31.02 69.20
C GLY A 534 -43.97 -31.81 69.74
N LEU A 535 -43.24 -31.11 70.61
CA LEU A 535 -42.33 -31.59 71.66
C LEU A 535 -40.87 -31.82 71.24
N GLY A 536 -40.04 -30.81 71.53
CA GLY A 536 -38.78 -31.02 72.23
C GLY A 536 -37.56 -31.45 71.40
N THR A 537 -36.53 -30.61 71.51
CA THR A 537 -35.09 -30.86 71.25
C THR A 537 -34.61 -30.85 69.78
N ASP A 538 -33.76 -29.87 69.47
CA ASP A 538 -32.98 -29.82 68.23
C ASP A 538 -32.04 -31.02 68.09
N THR A 539 -32.05 -31.66 66.93
CA THR A 539 -30.82 -31.98 66.18
C THR A 539 -31.15 -32.39 64.74
N PHE A 540 -30.89 -31.49 63.78
CA PHE A 540 -30.50 -31.94 62.45
C PHE A 540 -29.12 -32.60 62.58
N LYS A 541 -29.08 -33.93 62.48
CA LYS A 541 -27.91 -34.65 61.96
C LYS A 541 -27.95 -34.52 60.45
N GLU A 542 -27.19 -33.58 59.91
CA GLU A 542 -26.70 -33.76 58.55
C GLU A 542 -25.75 -34.97 58.56
N PHE A 543 -26.01 -35.96 57.72
CA PHE A 543 -25.03 -36.52 56.80
C PHE A 543 -25.74 -37.52 55.89
N ILE A 544 -25.96 -37.10 54.65
CA ILE A 544 -25.66 -37.97 53.51
C ILE A 544 -24.25 -38.50 53.76
N THR A 545 -24.13 -39.82 53.79
CA THR A 545 -22.90 -40.59 53.64
C THR A 545 -21.79 -39.84 52.91
N PRO A 546 -20.71 -39.44 53.59
CA PRO A 546 -19.39 -39.64 53.07
C PRO A 546 -19.09 -41.12 53.21
N THR A 547 -18.69 -41.77 52.12
CA THR A 547 -17.79 -42.90 52.23
C THR A 547 -16.67 -42.53 53.22
N SER A 548 -16.66 -43.23 54.36
CA SER A 548 -15.68 -43.29 55.46
C SER A 548 -15.51 -42.07 56.41
N GLY A 549 -16.09 -42.18 57.62
CA GLY A 549 -15.39 -41.84 58.89
C GLY A 549 -15.88 -40.66 59.77
N TRP A 550 -16.68 -40.98 60.82
CA TRP A 550 -16.77 -40.34 62.16
C TRP A 550 -17.81 -39.23 62.52
N LYS A 551 -18.78 -39.66 63.35
CA LYS A 551 -19.65 -39.15 64.46
C LYS A 551 -19.96 -37.65 64.76
N VAL A 552 -21.19 -37.47 65.28
CA VAL A 552 -21.98 -36.26 65.62
C VAL A 552 -21.93 -35.88 67.13
N GLY A 553 -22.15 -34.59 67.45
CA GLY A 553 -22.66 -34.04 68.72
C GLY A 553 -23.65 -32.86 68.52
N THR A 554 -24.58 -32.66 69.46
CA THR A 554 -25.80 -31.80 69.53
C THR A 554 -25.49 -30.28 69.78
N GLU A 555 -26.34 -29.23 69.56
CA GLU A 555 -27.53 -28.78 70.35
C GLU A 555 -27.98 -27.29 70.02
N PHE A 556 -29.30 -26.94 70.15
CA PHE A 556 -30.03 -25.62 70.34
C PHE A 556 -30.04 -24.48 69.26
N ASN A 557 -31.02 -23.53 69.08
CA ASN A 557 -32.51 -23.41 69.17
C ASN A 557 -33.01 -22.02 68.63
N SER A 558 -34.30 -21.94 68.23
CA SER A 558 -35.19 -20.93 67.54
C SER A 558 -35.14 -19.40 67.90
N SER A 559 -35.74 -18.38 67.23
CA SER A 559 -37.06 -18.12 66.58
C SER A 559 -37.15 -16.74 65.85
N THR A 560 -38.18 -16.54 64.96
CA THR A 560 -38.90 -15.30 64.50
C THR A 560 -38.74 -14.85 63.01
N TYR A 561 -39.85 -14.78 62.24
CA TYR A 561 -39.95 -14.41 60.80
C TYR A 561 -40.55 -13.00 60.54
N LYS A 562 -40.19 -12.36 59.41
CA LYS A 562 -40.85 -11.16 58.82
C LYS A 562 -40.81 -11.17 57.26
N TYR A 563 -41.86 -10.67 56.61
CA TYR A 563 -42.00 -10.43 55.15
C TYR A 563 -41.76 -8.95 54.78
N VAL A 564 -41.35 -8.64 53.54
CA VAL A 564 -41.09 -7.29 53.00
C VAL A 564 -41.97 -6.98 51.78
N ILE A 565 -42.53 -5.76 51.71
CA ILE A 565 -43.13 -5.13 50.52
C ILE A 565 -42.38 -3.80 50.28
N GLY A 566 -41.69 -3.67 49.14
CA GLY A 566 -41.10 -2.40 48.67
C GLY A 566 -39.93 -1.82 49.50
N ASP A 567 -39.34 -0.74 48.99
CA ASP A 567 -38.05 -0.16 49.43
C ASP A 567 -38.11 0.67 50.74
N ALA A 568 -39.07 0.38 51.64
CA ALA A 568 -39.13 1.03 52.95
C ALA A 568 -39.55 0.04 54.04
N LEU A 569 -38.66 -0.18 55.01
CA LEU A 569 -38.92 -0.98 56.20
C LEU A 569 -39.48 -0.07 57.30
N GLN A 570 -40.80 -0.08 57.51
CA GLN A 570 -41.42 0.59 58.67
C GLN A 570 -41.52 -0.39 59.85
N LEU A 571 -41.10 0.08 61.02
CA LEU A 571 -41.38 -0.57 62.30
C LEU A 571 -42.60 0.12 62.91
N ASP A 572 -43.72 -0.60 63.00
CA ASP A 572 -44.79 -0.23 63.92
C ASP A 572 -44.35 -0.67 65.32
N THR A 573 -44.24 0.29 66.23
CA THR A 573 -44.26 0.02 67.67
C THR A 573 -45.43 0.78 68.24
N THR A 574 -46.30 0.05 68.92
CA THR A 574 -47.44 0.54 69.69
C THR A 574 -46.95 1.50 70.77
N ASN A 575 -46.84 2.79 70.43
CA ASN A 575 -46.89 4.01 71.25
C ASN A 575 -46.35 5.17 70.40
N GLY A 576 -47.26 5.97 69.83
CA GLY A 576 -46.98 6.94 68.77
C GLY A 576 -45.96 8.04 69.15
N GLN A 577 -44.78 7.97 68.55
CA GLN A 577 -43.87 9.09 68.26
C GLN A 577 -43.06 8.70 67.01
N ALA A 578 -43.23 9.43 65.90
CA ALA A 578 -42.44 9.23 64.69
C ALA A 578 -41.09 9.97 64.81
N VAL A 579 -39.97 9.25 64.68
CA VAL A 579 -38.64 9.86 64.55
C VAL A 579 -38.20 9.69 63.08
N GLN A 580 -38.03 10.80 62.37
CA GLN A 580 -37.38 10.80 61.06
C GLN A 580 -35.89 10.52 61.23
N VAL A 581 -35.37 9.52 60.51
CA VAL A 581 -33.93 9.31 60.35
C VAL A 581 -33.57 9.66 58.91
N GLY A 582 -32.61 10.58 58.77
CA GLY A 582 -32.25 11.24 57.52
C GLY A 582 -31.72 10.31 56.42
N ARG A 583 -31.73 10.89 55.21
CA ARG A 583 -31.27 10.37 53.92
C ARG A 583 -29.83 9.82 54.02
N ALA A 584 -29.62 8.58 53.56
CA ALA A 584 -28.28 7.99 53.47
C ALA A 584 -27.56 8.53 52.22
N GLU A 585 -26.52 9.33 52.43
CA GLU A 585 -25.49 9.58 51.42
C GLU A 585 -24.52 8.39 51.39
N SER A 586 -24.15 7.96 50.17
CA SER A 586 -23.24 6.85 49.95
C SER A 586 -21.85 7.18 50.49
N VAL A 587 -21.38 6.42 51.47
CA VAL A 587 -19.97 6.46 51.88
C VAL A 587 -19.43 5.04 51.86
N ASN A 588 -18.50 4.81 50.92
CA ASN A 588 -17.65 3.62 50.87
C ASN A 588 -16.93 3.44 52.21
N ASN A 589 -16.77 2.18 52.60
CA ASN A 589 -16.15 1.68 53.84
C ASN A 589 -17.07 1.58 55.06
N LEU A 590 -17.75 0.44 55.10
CA LEU A 590 -18.38 -0.15 56.27
C LEU A 590 -17.35 -0.31 57.41
N THR A 591 -17.56 0.35 58.55
CA THR A 591 -17.12 -0.14 59.86
C THR A 591 -18.18 0.21 60.90
N VAL A 592 -19.18 -0.67 61.05
CA VAL A 592 -20.14 -0.57 62.15
C VAL A 592 -19.56 -1.31 63.35
N ARG A 593 -19.10 -0.58 64.37
CA ARG A 593 -18.82 -1.14 65.71
C ARG A 593 -20.09 -1.04 66.54
N VAL A 594 -20.67 -2.18 66.92
CA VAL A 594 -21.63 -2.23 68.03
C VAL A 594 -21.47 -3.57 68.75
N TRP A 595 -21.04 -3.56 70.02
CA TRP A 595 -21.55 -4.38 71.15
C TRP A 595 -21.06 -3.68 72.44
N ARG A 596 -21.96 -3.11 73.25
CA ARG A 596 -22.71 -3.66 74.40
C ARG A 596 -21.81 -4.08 75.58
N ILE A 597 -21.92 -3.33 76.68
CA ILE A 597 -21.33 -3.62 77.99
C ILE A 597 -22.13 -4.75 78.65
N VAL A 598 -21.46 -5.84 79.09
CA VAL A 598 -21.81 -6.59 80.32
C VAL A 598 -20.54 -7.21 80.94
N SER A 599 -20.25 -6.80 82.18
CA SER A 599 -19.38 -7.40 83.22
C SER A 599 -17.92 -7.79 82.93
N GLY A 600 -16.99 -6.92 83.35
CA GLY A 600 -15.75 -7.34 84.02
C GLY A 600 -14.47 -7.51 83.17
N LYS A 601 -13.51 -6.62 83.39
CA LYS A 601 -12.10 -6.58 82.93
C LYS A 601 -11.82 -5.90 81.58
N VAL A 602 -11.26 -4.70 81.72
CA VAL A 602 -10.48 -3.95 80.73
C VAL A 602 -9.11 -4.62 80.55
N SER A 603 -8.70 -4.87 79.32
CA SER A 603 -7.28 -5.03 78.98
C SER A 603 -7.00 -4.48 77.59
N ILE A 604 -6.31 -3.34 77.54
CA ILE A 604 -5.67 -2.79 76.35
C ILE A 604 -4.31 -3.48 76.22
N LYS A 605 -4.06 -4.16 75.09
CA LYS A 605 -2.71 -4.37 74.58
C LYS A 605 -2.65 -3.80 73.17
N SER A 606 -2.03 -2.64 73.06
CA SER A 606 -1.48 -2.11 71.82
C SER A 606 -0.42 -3.08 71.31
N HIS A 607 -0.41 -3.34 70.01
CA HIS A 607 0.82 -3.64 69.28
C HIS A 607 0.86 -2.71 68.07
N ASN A 608 1.96 -1.96 68.02
CA ASN A 608 2.32 -1.01 66.99
C ASN A 608 2.48 -1.72 65.65
N TYR A 609 1.84 -1.20 64.61
CA TYR A 609 2.49 -1.00 63.32
C TYR A 609 2.17 0.41 62.83
N SER A 610 3.20 1.24 62.91
CA SER A 610 3.29 2.56 62.33
C SER A 610 3.32 2.47 60.81
N SER A 611 2.29 3.00 60.15
CA SER A 611 2.37 3.43 58.76
C SER A 611 1.94 4.90 58.71
N PHE A 612 2.91 5.75 58.38
CA PHE A 612 2.75 7.18 58.17
C PHE A 612 1.71 7.43 57.06
N TYR A 613 0.73 8.29 57.34
CA TYR A 613 -0.08 8.94 56.31
C TYR A 613 0.22 10.43 56.36
N VAL A 614 0.90 10.92 55.32
CA VAL A 614 1.04 12.35 55.05
C VAL A 614 -0.25 12.79 54.37
N THR A 615 -0.91 13.83 54.88
CA THR A 615 -2.15 14.34 54.30
C THR A 615 -1.86 15.20 53.07
N HIS A 616 -2.80 15.24 52.12
CA HIS A 616 -2.71 16.00 50.87
C HIS A 616 -2.49 17.52 51.08
N ALA A 617 -2.69 18.02 52.31
CA ALA A 617 -2.40 19.40 52.70
C ALA A 617 -0.91 19.66 53.04
N GLN A 618 -0.06 18.64 53.10
CA GLN A 618 1.39 18.77 53.36
C GLN A 618 2.27 18.47 52.14
N TYR A 619 1.68 18.07 51.00
CA TYR A 619 2.41 17.83 49.75
C TYR A 619 2.73 19.14 48.98
N ASN A 620 1.87 20.17 49.08
CA ASN A 620 2.06 21.45 48.37
C ASN A 620 3.02 22.44 49.04
N LYS A 621 3.92 21.97 49.91
CA LYS A 621 4.98 22.81 50.54
C LYS A 621 6.39 22.27 50.38
N LEU A 622 6.59 21.23 49.56
CA LEU A 622 7.90 20.63 49.29
C LEU A 622 8.34 20.66 47.82
N PHE A 623 7.58 21.31 46.93
CA PHE A 623 8.01 21.60 45.57
C PHE A 623 7.57 23.01 45.16
N SER A 624 8.49 23.96 45.35
CA SER A 624 8.65 25.14 44.49
C SER A 624 9.62 24.80 43.38
#